data_AF-A0A4Y3RX18-F1
#
_entry.id   AF-A0A4Y3RX18-F1
#
_cell.length_a   1.000
_cell.length_b   1.000
_cell.length_c   1.000
_cell.angle_alpha   90.00
_cell.angle_beta   90.00
_cell.angle_gamma   90.00
#
_symmetry.space_group_name_H-M   'P 1'
#
loop_
_entity.id
_entity.type
_entity.pdbx_description
1 polymer ?
#
loop_
_entity_poly.entity_id
_entity_poly.type
_entity_poly.pdbx_seq_one_letter_code
_entity_poly.pdbx_strand_id
1 'polypeptide(L)' 'MSVQDDLAAVKRCLEELVRTVGQLERTVTAERGAAPAPAAGRAENLVTIPDAPYDSGLWTDTDDEGLGARDRHAP' A
#
# COMPACT_ATOMS: atom_id res chain seq x y z
N MET A 1 18.90 -14.87 -38.34
CA MET A 1 19.35 -14.53 -36.98
C MET A 1 19.75 -15.85 -36.31
N SER A 2 20.90 -15.87 -35.64
CA SER A 2 21.47 -17.10 -35.08
C SER A 2 20.94 -17.35 -33.67
N VAL A 3 20.59 -18.59 -33.35
CA VAL A 3 20.21 -19.02 -31.98
C VAL A 3 21.29 -18.65 -30.95
N GLN A 4 22.54 -18.56 -31.37
CA GLN A 4 23.64 -18.13 -30.50
C GLN A 4 23.55 -16.63 -30.15
N ASP A 5 23.13 -15.79 -31.09
CA ASP A 5 22.93 -14.35 -30.85
C ASP A 5 21.73 -14.12 -29.92
N ASP A 6 20.64 -14.86 -30.13
CA ASP A 6 19.45 -14.81 -29.29
C ASP A 6 19.77 -15.22 -27.85
N LEU A 7 20.56 -16.30 -27.68
CA LEU A 7 21.01 -16.73 -26.35
C LEU A 7 21.89 -15.67 -25.68
N ALA A 8 22.79 -15.03 -26.43
CA ALA A 8 23.62 -13.94 -25.90
C ALA A 8 22.78 -12.73 -25.48
N ALA A 9 21.73 -12.40 -26.25
CA ALA A 9 20.79 -11.33 -25.91
C ALA A 9 19.99 -11.65 -24.64
N VAL A 10 19.49 -12.88 -24.50
CA VAL A 10 18.77 -13.33 -23.29
C VAL A 10 19.67 -13.28 -22.07
N LYS A 11 20.93 -13.74 -22.17
CA LYS A 11 21.88 -13.68 -21.06
C LYS A 11 22.09 -12.26 -20.56
N ARG A 12 22.32 -11.31 -21.48
CA ARG A 12 22.49 -9.89 -21.13
C ARG A 12 21.24 -9.30 -20.48
N CYS A 13 20.06 -9.66 -20.99
CA CYS A 13 18.78 -9.24 -20.41
C CYS A 13 18.62 -9.72 -18.96
N LEU A 14 18.98 -10.98 -18.70
CA LEU A 14 18.94 -11.55 -17.34
C LEU A 14 19.95 -10.88 -16.41
N GLU A 15 21.16 -10.60 -16.88
CA GLU A 15 22.17 -9.88 -16.10
C GLU A 15 21.68 -8.47 -15.70
N GLU A 16 21.06 -7.74 -16.63
CA GLU A 16 20.50 -6.42 -16.35
C GLU A 16 19.29 -6.50 -15.39
N LEU A 17 18.45 -7.54 -15.51
CA LEU A 17 17.34 -7.78 -14.60
C LEU A 17 17.83 -8.04 -13.17
N VAL A 18 18.86 -8.89 -13.00
CA VAL A 18 19.46 -9.16 -11.69
C VAL A 18 20.02 -7.87 -11.09
N ARG A 19 20.70 -7.05 -11.89
CA ARG A 19 21.27 -5.78 -11.44
C ARG A 19 20.19 -4.79 -11.00
N THR A 20 19.13 -4.64 -11.77
CA THR A 20 18.02 -3.70 -11.49
C THR A 20 17.23 -4.11 -10.26
N VAL A 21 16.91 -5.41 -10.10
CA VAL A 21 16.25 -5.93 -8.90
C VAL A 21 17.12 -5.70 -7.66
N GLY A 22 18.42 -6.02 -7.71
CA GLY A 22 19.32 -5.78 -6.59
C GLY A 22 19.49 -4.29 -6.23
N GLN A 23 19.27 -3.37 -7.17
CA GLN A 23 19.22 -1.93 -6.86
C GLN A 23 17.89 -1.56 -6.19
N LEU A 24 16.77 -2.08 -6.69
CA LEU A 24 15.46 -1.82 -6.10
C LEU A 24 15.36 -2.33 -4.65
N GLU A 25 15.86 -3.53 -4.38
CA GLU A 25 15.88 -4.09 -3.01
C GLU A 25 16.66 -3.21 -2.03
N ARG A 26 17.82 -2.69 -2.47
CA ARG A 26 18.62 -1.75 -1.67
C ARG A 26 17.88 -0.45 -1.40
N THR A 27 17.24 0.13 -2.42
CA THR A 27 16.43 1.34 -2.27
C THR A 27 15.25 1.11 -1.33
N VAL A 28 14.49 0.03 -1.51
CA VAL A 28 13.36 -0.30 -0.64
C VAL A 28 13.82 -0.51 0.81
N THR A 29 14.96 -1.16 1.02
CA THR A 29 15.53 -1.37 2.35
C THR A 29 15.97 -0.03 2.98
N ALA A 30 16.57 0.86 2.18
CA ALA A 30 16.94 2.20 2.63
C ALA A 30 15.71 3.03 3.02
N GLU A 31 14.64 3.02 2.22
CA GLU A 31 13.38 3.72 2.52
C GLU A 31 12.69 3.14 3.77
N ARG A 32 12.70 1.81 3.95
CA ARG A 32 12.14 1.17 5.15
C ARG A 32 12.95 1.45 6.41
N GLY A 33 14.28 1.50 6.29
CA GLY A 33 15.19 1.85 7.39
C GLY A 33 15.18 3.34 7.71
N ALA A 34 14.91 4.18 6.70
CA ALA A 34 14.69 5.61 6.84
C ALA A 34 13.24 5.89 7.26
N ALA A 35 12.84 5.36 8.42
CA ALA A 35 11.72 5.98 9.12
C ALA A 35 12.09 7.47 9.31
N PRO A 36 11.34 8.43 8.73
CA PRO A 36 11.66 9.82 8.90
C PRO A 36 11.62 10.10 10.40
N ALA A 37 12.75 10.52 10.98
CA ALA A 37 12.78 11.02 12.34
C ALA A 37 11.67 12.07 12.45
N PRO A 38 10.77 11.97 13.44
CA PRO A 38 9.67 12.92 13.54
C PRO A 38 10.28 14.31 13.65
N ALA A 39 10.03 15.15 12.64
CA ALA A 39 10.38 16.56 12.69
C ALA A 39 9.71 17.11 13.95
N ALA A 40 10.52 17.60 14.90
CA ALA A 40 10.11 17.90 16.26
C ALA A 40 8.92 18.88 16.37
N GLY A 41 8.56 19.59 15.28
CA GLY A 41 7.41 20.48 15.21
C GLY A 41 6.14 19.93 14.54
N ARG A 42 6.08 18.66 14.10
CA ARG A 42 4.84 18.08 13.53
C ARG A 42 4.01 17.29 14.56
N ALA A 43 4.64 16.85 15.64
CA ALA A 43 3.99 16.05 16.68
C ALA A 43 2.95 16.85 17.49
N GLU A 44 3.04 18.18 17.50
CA GLU A 44 2.20 19.05 18.32
C GLU A 44 0.72 19.07 17.89
N ASN A 45 0.39 18.54 16.70
CA ASN A 45 -0.99 18.45 16.20
C ASN A 45 -1.42 17.02 15.81
N LEU A 46 -0.72 16.00 16.32
CA LEU A 46 -1.13 14.61 16.12
C LEU A 46 -2.03 14.16 17.27
N VAL A 47 -3.25 13.77 16.94
CA VAL A 47 -4.14 13.09 17.89
C VAL A 47 -3.79 11.61 17.89
N THR A 48 -3.49 11.06 19.07
CA THR A 48 -3.23 9.62 19.22
C THR A 48 -4.54 8.87 19.03
N ILE A 49 -4.64 8.08 17.96
CA ILE A 49 -5.77 7.17 17.73
C ILE A 49 -5.49 5.89 18.55
N PRO A 50 -6.37 5.51 19.48
CA PRO A 50 -6.21 4.26 20.21
C PRO A 50 -6.30 3.05 19.27
N ASP A 51 -5.43 2.06 19.45
CA ASP A 51 -5.50 0.77 18.73
C ASP A 51 -6.61 -0.16 19.27
N ALA A 52 -7.37 0.29 20.27
CA ALA A 52 -8.51 -0.45 20.80
C ALA A 52 -9.64 -0.48 19.75
N PRO A 53 -10.32 -1.63 19.58
CA PRO A 53 -11.52 -1.70 18.75
C PRO A 53 -12.53 -0.65 19.22
N TYR A 54 -13.11 0.10 18.28
CA TYR A 54 -14.24 0.97 18.58
C TYR A 54 -15.42 0.15 19.10
N ASP A 55 -16.21 0.73 20.00
CA ASP A 55 -17.43 0.10 20.51
C ASP A 55 -18.42 -0.11 19.36
N SER A 56 -18.82 -1.36 19.13
CA SER A 56 -19.77 -1.72 18.08
C SER A 56 -21.20 -1.18 18.33
N GLY A 57 -21.51 -0.78 19.57
CA GLY A 57 -22.76 -0.09 19.89
C GLY A 57 -22.88 1.27 19.20
N LEU A 58 -21.75 1.91 18.84
CA LEU A 58 -21.73 3.24 18.19
C LEU A 58 -22.18 3.22 16.72
N TRP A 59 -22.32 2.05 16.10
CA TRP A 59 -22.71 1.90 14.69
C TRP A 59 -23.88 0.93 14.48
N THR A 60 -24.56 0.51 15.55
CA THR A 60 -25.62 -0.51 15.49
C THR A 60 -26.87 -0.05 14.72
N ASP A 61 -27.11 1.25 14.64
CA ASP A 61 -28.19 1.89 13.89
C ASP A 61 -27.77 2.37 12.49
N THR A 62 -26.48 2.28 12.16
CA THR A 62 -25.93 2.78 10.88
C THR A 62 -26.43 1.99 9.67
N ASP A 63 -26.81 0.73 9.84
CA ASP A 63 -27.43 -0.09 8.78
C ASP A 63 -28.89 0.34 8.47
N ASP A 64 -29.57 1.07 9.37
CA ASP A 64 -30.95 1.52 9.19
C ASP A 64 -31.06 2.83 8.39
N GLU A 65 -29.93 3.50 8.13
CA GLU A 65 -29.86 4.67 7.24
C GLU A 65 -29.39 4.32 5.81
N GLY A 66 -29.68 3.10 5.37
CA GLY A 66 -29.63 2.71 3.96
C GLY A 66 -30.79 3.31 3.14
N LEU A 67 -30.55 4.47 2.53
CA LEU A 67 -31.06 4.90 1.22
C LEU A 67 -32.43 4.34 0.76
N GLY A 68 -33.51 4.93 1.26
CA GLY A 68 -34.82 4.93 0.61
C GLY A 68 -35.87 4.03 1.27
N ALA A 69 -36.82 4.69 1.95
CA ALA A 69 -38.18 4.25 2.25
C ALA A 69 -38.49 2.75 2.03
N ARG A 70 -38.67 2.02 3.14
CA ARG A 70 -39.16 0.62 3.18
C ARG A 70 -40.46 0.39 2.39
N ASP A 71 -41.18 1.45 2.03
CA ASP A 71 -42.49 1.40 1.38
C ASP A 71 -42.50 1.80 -0.10
N ARG A 72 -41.35 2.01 -0.77
CA ARG A 72 -41.35 2.14 -2.23
C ARG A 72 -41.27 0.78 -2.89
N HIS A 73 -42.41 0.08 -2.91
CA HIS A 73 -42.64 -0.97 -3.89
C HIS A 73 -42.53 -0.32 -5.29
N ALA A 74 -41.56 -0.74 -6.09
CA ALA A 74 -41.55 -0.36 -7.50
C ALA A 74 -42.84 -0.91 -8.15
N PRO A 75 -43.54 -0.12 -8.99
CA PRO A 75 -44.72 -0.56 -9.71
C PRO A 75 -44.41 -1.62 -10.76
#